data_AF-A0AAN7UAX9-F1
#
_entry.id   AF-A0AAN7UAX9-F1
#
_cell.length_a   1.000
_cell.length_b   1.000
_cell.length_c   1.000
_cell.angle_alpha   90.00
_cell.angle_beta   90.00
_cell.angle_gamma   90.00
#
_symmetry.space_group_name_H-M   'P 1'
#
loop_
_entity.id
_entity.type
_entity.pdbx_description
1 polymer ?
#
loop_
_entity_poly.entity_id
_entity_poly.type
_entity_poly.pdbx_seq_one_letter_code
_entity_poly.pdbx_strand_id
1 'polypeptide(L)'
;MFGLFNGVVQPYSMIPVFWRYWIYYVNPSTYWIGGVLAATLDGSPVECEVTETARFDAPGGQTCGEYAGTFASSAGGYLLNPNARADCQYCPYMTGNQYLATLNLNASEKWRGT
;
A
#
# COMPACT_ATOMS: atom_id res chain seq x y z
N MET A 1 -11.78 8.65 -19.38
CA MET A 1 -12.85 8.03 -18.57
C MET A 1 -12.40 6.68 -17.97
N PHE A 2 -11.90 5.72 -18.77
CA PHE A 2 -11.48 4.39 -18.27
C PHE A 2 -10.29 4.39 -17.28
N GLY A 3 -9.44 5.42 -17.29
CA GLY A 3 -8.28 5.45 -16.39
C GLY A 3 -8.58 5.75 -14.92
N LEU A 4 -9.77 6.26 -14.57
CA LEU A 4 -10.08 6.70 -13.20
C LEU A 4 -10.69 5.59 -12.33
N PHE A 5 -11.33 4.60 -12.94
CA PHE A 5 -12.09 3.56 -12.24
C PHE A 5 -11.46 2.18 -12.41
N ASN A 6 -10.14 2.11 -12.31
CA ASN A 6 -9.35 0.89 -12.54
C ASN A 6 -8.84 0.23 -11.25
N GLY A 7 -9.20 0.75 -10.06
CA GLY A 7 -8.76 0.22 -8.76
C GLY A 7 -7.38 0.67 -8.29
N VAL A 8 -6.53 1.14 -9.21
CA VAL A 8 -5.16 1.59 -8.91
C VAL A 8 -5.10 3.10 -8.65
N VAL A 9 -5.71 3.90 -9.54
CA VAL A 9 -5.76 5.36 -9.36
C VAL A 9 -6.76 5.71 -8.26
N GLN A 10 -7.90 5.04 -8.27
CA GLN A 10 -8.89 5.12 -7.21
C GLN A 10 -9.04 3.73 -6.59
N PRO A 11 -8.66 3.53 -5.31
CA PRO A 11 -8.82 2.26 -4.64
C PRO A 11 -10.24 1.74 -4.75
N TYR A 12 -10.41 0.42 -4.93
CA TYR A 12 -11.71 -0.21 -5.13
C TYR A 12 -12.74 0.16 -4.04
N SER A 13 -12.29 0.37 -2.80
CA SER A 13 -13.12 0.79 -1.66
C SER A 13 -13.70 2.20 -1.80
N MET A 14 -12.99 3.10 -2.49
CA MET A 14 -13.39 4.50 -2.65
C MET A 14 -14.29 4.73 -3.87
N ILE A 15 -14.33 3.78 -4.82
CA ILE A 15 -15.15 3.89 -6.04
C ILE A 15 -16.64 3.96 -5.65
N PRO A 16 -17.43 4.91 -6.18
CA PRO A 16 -18.86 4.99 -5.90
C PRO A 16 -19.56 3.66 -6.22
N VAL A 17 -20.50 3.28 -5.35
CA VAL A 17 -21.15 1.96 -5.34
C VAL A 17 -21.67 1.54 -6.71
N PHE A 18 -22.29 2.48 -7.45
CA PHE A 18 -22.70 2.24 -8.82
C PHE A 18 -21.50 1.76 -9.64
N TRP A 19 -20.52 2.61 -9.97
CA TRP A 19 -19.37 2.28 -10.83
C TRP A 19 -18.56 1.05 -10.39
N ARG A 20 -18.48 0.79 -9.08
CA ARG A 20 -17.73 -0.32 -8.50
C ARG A 20 -18.19 -1.70 -8.96
N TYR A 21 -19.50 -1.91 -9.15
CA TYR A 21 -20.04 -3.24 -9.46
C TYR A 21 -20.05 -3.62 -10.94
N TRP A 22 -19.89 -2.67 -11.86
CA TRP A 22 -19.97 -2.90 -13.30
C TRP A 22 -18.74 -2.37 -14.01
N ILE A 23 -18.44 -1.07 -13.91
CA ILE A 23 -17.29 -0.49 -14.63
C ILE A 23 -15.97 -1.12 -14.21
N TYR A 24 -15.75 -1.39 -12.93
CA TYR A 24 -14.49 -1.99 -12.46
C TYR A 24 -14.18 -3.33 -13.16
N TYR A 25 -15.20 -4.17 -13.36
CA TYR A 25 -15.08 -5.51 -13.95
C TYR A 25 -15.16 -5.52 -15.48
N VAL A 26 -15.80 -4.52 -16.09
CA VAL A 26 -15.86 -4.39 -17.56
C VAL A 26 -14.60 -3.73 -18.12
N ASN A 27 -13.87 -2.97 -17.30
CA ASN A 27 -12.75 -2.17 -17.76
C ASN A 27 -11.48 -3.03 -17.98
N PRO A 28 -11.00 -3.17 -19.24
CA PRO A 28 -9.80 -3.95 -19.52
C PRO A 28 -8.54 -3.37 -18.88
N SER A 29 -8.51 -2.06 -18.58
CA SER A 29 -7.35 -1.45 -17.92
C SER A 29 -7.17 -1.95 -16.48
N THR A 30 -8.23 -2.37 -15.79
CA THR A 30 -8.14 -2.97 -14.45
C THR A 30 -7.29 -4.24 -14.49
N TYR A 31 -7.54 -5.11 -15.47
CA TYR A 31 -6.84 -6.39 -15.62
C TYR A 31 -5.42 -6.19 -16.13
N TRP A 32 -5.22 -5.33 -17.12
CA TRP A 32 -3.89 -5.07 -17.66
C TRP A 32 -2.97 -4.42 -16.63
N ILE A 33 -3.41 -3.33 -15.97
CA ILE A 33 -2.59 -2.65 -14.95
C ILE A 33 -2.40 -3.55 -13.73
N GLY A 34 -3.45 -4.26 -13.29
CA GLY A 34 -3.37 -5.20 -12.18
C GLY A 34 -2.37 -6.34 -12.45
N GLY A 35 -2.39 -6.89 -13.66
CA GLY A 35 -1.46 -7.94 -14.08
C GLY A 35 -0.01 -7.46 -14.15
N VAL A 36 0.22 -6.27 -14.73
CA VAL A 36 1.56 -5.65 -14.78
C VAL A 36 2.08 -5.38 -13.38
N LEU A 37 1.30 -4.75 -12.51
CA LEU A 37 1.71 -4.45 -11.12
C LEU A 37 1.99 -5.73 -10.33
N ALA A 38 1.14 -6.75 -10.46
CA ALA A 38 1.35 -8.05 -9.82
C ALA A 38 2.61 -8.75 -10.34
N ALA A 39 2.97 -8.61 -11.61
CA ALA A 39 4.19 -9.19 -12.15
C ALA A 39 5.46 -8.42 -11.74
N THR A 40 5.39 -7.09 -11.59
CA THR A 40 6.56 -6.26 -11.28
C THR A 40 6.86 -6.14 -9.79
N LEU A 41 5.83 -6.11 -8.94
CA LEU A 41 5.98 -5.86 -7.50
C LEU A 41 6.02 -7.15 -6.67
N ASP A 42 5.72 -8.31 -7.26
CA ASP A 42 5.80 -9.58 -6.55
C ASP A 42 7.24 -9.88 -6.12
N GLY A 43 7.43 -10.05 -4.82
CA GLY A 43 8.74 -10.32 -4.21
C GLY A 43 9.70 -9.13 -4.15
N SER A 44 9.32 -7.93 -4.62
CA SER A 44 10.17 -6.74 -4.50
C SER A 44 10.16 -6.22 -3.05
N PRO A 45 11.33 -6.01 -2.40
CA PRO A 45 11.39 -5.30 -1.14
C PRO A 45 10.99 -3.83 -1.35
N VAL A 46 10.31 -3.25 -0.37
CA VAL A 46 9.97 -1.83 -0.36
C VAL A 46 10.88 -1.12 0.62
N GLU A 47 11.67 -0.18 0.12
CA GLU A 47 12.51 0.69 0.93
C GLU A 47 11.96 2.12 0.82
N CYS A 48 11.25 2.58 1.85
CA CYS A 48 10.66 3.92 1.86
C CYS A 48 11.75 5.00 1.96
N GLU A 49 11.62 6.06 1.17
CA GLU A 49 12.37 7.30 1.40
C GLU A 49 11.75 8.09 2.57
N VAL A 50 12.52 8.98 3.20
CA VAL A 50 12.07 9.84 4.30
C VAL A 50 10.78 10.61 3.96
N THR A 51 10.60 11.01 2.70
CA THR A 51 9.40 11.72 2.22
C THR A 51 8.16 10.84 2.11
N GLU A 52 8.32 9.52 1.99
CA GLU A 52 7.23 8.55 1.86
C GLU A 52 6.79 7.98 3.21
N THR A 53 7.53 8.32 4.27
CA THR A 53 7.23 7.86 5.62
C THR A 53 6.15 8.71 6.28
N ALA A 54 5.30 8.08 7.08
CA ALA A 54 4.41 8.78 7.97
C ALA A 54 5.24 9.39 9.10
N ARG A 55 5.29 10.73 9.13
CA ARG A 55 6.00 11.50 10.15
C ARG A 55 5.07 11.88 11.29
N PHE A 56 5.49 11.57 12.52
CA PHE A 56 4.77 11.92 13.73
C PHE A 56 5.74 12.07 14.92
N ASP A 57 5.31 12.72 15.98
CA ASP A 57 6.11 12.83 17.21
C ASP A 57 5.62 11.86 18.27
N ALA A 58 6.57 11.22 18.99
CA ALA A 58 6.24 10.29 20.07
C ALA A 58 5.76 11.08 21.31
N PRO A 59 4.56 10.80 21.84
CA PRO A 59 4.09 11.46 23.06
C PRO A 59 4.86 10.94 24.29
N GLY A 60 5.15 11.84 25.24
CA GLY A 60 5.60 11.45 26.58
C GLY A 60 7.07 11.03 26.72
N GLY A 61 7.98 11.55 25.89
CA GLY A 61 9.42 11.30 26.03
C GLY A 61 9.88 9.88 25.70
N GLN A 62 8.96 9.04 25.21
CA GLN A 62 9.22 7.70 24.71
C GLN A 62 9.94 7.76 23.36
N THR A 63 10.60 6.66 23.00
CA THR A 63 11.18 6.51 21.66
C THR A 63 10.14 6.09 20.63
N CYS A 64 10.37 6.39 19.35
CA CYS A 64 9.52 5.98 18.24
C CYS A 64 9.29 4.47 18.22
N GLY A 65 10.31 3.68 18.56
CA GLY A 65 10.22 2.23 18.68
C GLY A 65 9.33 1.77 19.84
N GLU A 66 9.38 2.44 20.99
CA GLU A 66 8.52 2.11 22.14
C GLU A 66 7.05 2.44 21.86
N TYR A 67 6.78 3.58 21.24
CA TYR A 67 5.41 4.01 20.96
C TYR A 67 4.79 3.30 19.75
N ALA A 68 5.53 3.23 18.63
CA ALA A 68 5.01 2.73 17.36
C ALA A 68 5.53 1.34 16.97
N GLY A 69 6.44 0.73 17.73
CA GLY A 69 6.99 -0.60 17.39
C GLY A 69 5.96 -1.72 17.47
N THR A 70 5.10 -1.70 18.49
CA THR A 70 3.96 -2.64 18.60
C THR A 70 2.93 -2.40 17.50
N PHE A 71 2.72 -1.14 17.11
CA PHE A 71 1.85 -0.80 15.98
C PHE A 71 2.43 -1.31 14.66
N ALA A 72 3.70 -1.02 14.35
CA ALA A 72 4.38 -1.49 13.14
C ALA A 72 4.39 -3.02 13.04
N SER A 73 4.54 -3.72 14.16
CA SER A 73 4.52 -5.18 14.20
C SER A 73 3.13 -5.77 13.94
N SER A 74 2.06 -5.07 14.34
CA SER A 74 0.67 -5.54 14.19
C SER A 74 0.01 -5.10 12.89
N ALA A 75 0.25 -3.85 12.46
CA ALA A 75 -0.26 -3.30 11.20
C ALA A 75 0.58 -3.73 9.98
N GLY A 76 1.81 -4.23 10.21
CA GLY A 76 2.81 -4.38 9.16
C GLY A 76 3.61 -3.09 8.96
N GLY A 77 4.72 -3.18 8.22
CA GLY A 77 5.66 -2.07 8.03
C GLY A 77 6.82 -2.04 9.05
N TYR A 78 7.63 -0.98 8.96
CA TYR A 78 8.82 -0.83 9.78
C TYR A 78 9.12 0.64 10.07
N LEU A 79 9.92 0.89 11.11
CA LEU A 79 10.38 2.23 11.50
C LEU A 79 11.82 2.43 11.02
N LEU A 80 12.13 3.56 10.38
CA LEU A 80 13.51 3.86 9.99
C LEU A 80 14.36 4.34 11.18
N ASN A 81 13.73 5.06 12.13
CA ASN A 81 14.42 5.71 13.25
C ASN A 81 13.83 5.30 14.62
N PRO A 82 13.96 4.03 15.03
CA PRO A 82 13.35 3.54 16.27
C PRO A 82 13.85 4.26 17.54
N ASN A 83 15.05 4.84 17.53
CA ASN A 83 15.65 5.51 18.68
C ASN A 83 15.31 7.01 18.79
N ALA A 84 14.66 7.59 17.76
CA ALA A 84 14.28 9.01 17.80
C ALA A 84 13.13 9.23 18.79
N ARG A 85 12.98 10.48 19.26
CA ARG A 85 11.87 10.90 20.14
C ARG A 85 10.94 11.91 19.48
N ALA A 86 11.42 12.52 18.39
CA ALA A 86 10.71 13.45 17.54
C ALA A 86 11.00 13.08 16.08
N ASP A 87 10.10 13.43 15.16
CA ASP A 87 10.16 13.07 13.74
C ASP A 87 10.27 11.55 13.50
N CYS A 88 9.40 10.76 14.13
CA CYS A 88 9.30 9.32 13.89
C CYS A 88 8.89 9.04 12.45
N GLN A 89 9.65 8.18 11.77
CA GLN A 89 9.47 7.84 10.37
C GLN A 89 8.99 6.39 10.25
N TYR A 90 7.69 6.22 10.00
CA TYR A 90 7.06 4.93 9.81
C TYR A 90 6.80 4.64 8.33
N CYS A 91 7.30 3.50 7.85
CA CYS A 91 7.04 2.98 6.52
C CYS A 91 5.96 1.89 6.62
N PRO A 92 4.79 2.06 5.98
CA PRO A 92 3.67 1.12 6.11
C PRO A 92 3.86 -0.21 5.36
N TYR A 93 4.82 -0.28 4.43
CA TYR A 93 5.01 -1.45 3.56
C TYR A 93 6.45 -1.95 3.63
N MET A 94 6.61 -3.26 3.81
CA MET A 94 7.91 -3.97 3.73
C MET A 94 8.12 -4.64 2.37
N THR A 95 7.03 -5.05 1.71
CA THR A 95 7.09 -5.76 0.43
C THR A 95 6.05 -5.23 -0.54
N GLY A 96 6.34 -5.35 -1.85
CA GLY A 96 5.42 -4.95 -2.90
C GLY A 96 4.06 -5.68 -2.81
N ASN A 97 4.05 -6.90 -2.26
CA ASN A 97 2.83 -7.66 -2.02
C ASN A 97 1.89 -7.00 -0.99
N GLN A 98 2.43 -6.35 0.05
CA GLN A 98 1.62 -5.58 1.00
C GLN A 98 0.99 -4.36 0.33
N TYR A 99 1.73 -3.71 -0.57
CA TYR A 99 1.20 -2.60 -1.36
C TYR A 99 0.09 -3.07 -2.33
N LEU A 100 0.31 -4.17 -3.07
CA LEU A 100 -0.69 -4.75 -3.97
C LEU A 100 -2.00 -5.10 -3.25
N ALA A 101 -1.92 -5.62 -2.03
CA ALA A 101 -3.08 -5.96 -1.22
C ALA A 101 -3.97 -4.73 -0.92
N THR A 102 -3.38 -3.54 -0.77
CA THR A 102 -4.15 -2.29 -0.56
C THR A 102 -4.98 -1.89 -1.78
N LEU A 103 -4.56 -2.31 -2.97
CA LEU A 103 -5.25 -2.08 -4.23
C LEU A 103 -6.23 -3.20 -4.60
N ASN A 104 -6.48 -4.15 -3.68
CA ASN A 104 -7.29 -5.34 -3.93
C ASN A 104 -6.73 -6.21 -5.06
N LEU A 105 -5.40 -6.30 -5.15
CA LEU A 105 -4.66 -7.13 -6.10
C LEU A 105 -3.83 -8.18 -5.36
N ASN A 106 -3.75 -9.39 -5.91
CA ASN A 106 -2.83 -10.42 -5.44
C ASN A 106 -1.76 -10.73 -6.49
N ALA A 107 -0.55 -11.06 -6.05
CA ALA A 107 0.54 -11.48 -6.94
C ALA A 107 0.18 -12.70 -7.81
N SER A 108 -0.70 -13.58 -7.31
CA SER A 108 -1.24 -14.73 -8.05
C SER A 108 -2.10 -14.34 -9.26
N GLU A 109 -2.59 -13.11 -9.32
CA GLU A 109 -3.50 -12.60 -10.35
C GLU A 109 -2.76 -11.95 -11.53
N LYS A 110 -1.42 -12.08 -11.58
CA LYS A 110 -0.57 -11.57 -12.66
C LYS A 110 -1.00 -11.96 -14.08
N TRP A 111 -1.65 -13.11 -14.23
CA TRP A 111 -2.16 -13.64 -15.52
C TRP A 111 -3.69 -13.62 -15.63
N ARG A 112 -4.38 -12.90 -14.74
CA ARG A 112 -5.84 -12.85 -14.76
C ARG A 112 -6.31 -11.93 -15.89
N GLY A 113 -6.63 -12.52 -17.04
CA GLY A 113 -7.17 -11.81 -18.22
C GLY A 113 -6.22 -11.70 -19.42
N THR A 114 -5.10 -12.41 -19.43
CA THR A 114 -4.43 -12.87 -20.67
C THR A 114 -5.17 -14.06 -21.24
#